data_AF-A0A392PZD9-F1
#
_entry.id   AF-A0A392PZD9-F1
#
_cell.length_a   1.000
_cell.length_b   1.000
_cell.length_c   1.000
_cell.angle_alpha   90.00
_cell.angle_beta   90.00
_cell.angle_gamma   90.00
#
_symmetry.space_group_name_H-M   'P 1'
#
loop_
_entity.id
_entity.type
_entity.pdbx_description
1 polymer ?
#
loop_
_entity_poly.entity_id
_entity_poly.type
_entity_poly.pdbx_seq_one_letter_code
_entity_poly.pdbx_strand_id
1 'polypeptide(L)'
;MEVVPYNFQLAFAVCKLLSKDYSSSDLNSTSLWFWACSTLVNAIMDAIPIPPEYVWLEAAAFLQNDMGIEAISQKFYKRALSVYPFSIMLWKCYYKLFLSIGDANNILEEAKER
;
A
#
# COMPACT_ATOMS: atom_id res chain seq x y z
N MET A 1 6.55 -16.07 -19.47
CA MET A 1 6.92 -16.90 -18.31
C MET A 1 6.13 -16.36 -17.14
N GLU A 2 4.91 -16.86 -16.96
CA GLU A 2 4.02 -16.43 -15.89
C GLU A 2 4.44 -17.14 -14.60
N VAL A 3 4.91 -16.37 -13.64
CA VAL A 3 5.27 -16.88 -12.31
C VAL A 3 4.03 -16.74 -11.44
N VAL A 4 3.39 -17.85 -11.11
CA VAL A 4 2.34 -17.96 -10.07
C VAL A 4 2.84 -19.01 -9.06
N PRO A 5 2.76 -18.78 -7.73
CA PRO A 5 1.94 -17.81 -7.03
C PRO A 5 2.57 -16.42 -7.01
N TYR A 6 1.72 -15.41 -7.20
CA TYR A 6 2.07 -14.00 -7.01
C TYR A 6 2.80 -13.86 -5.68
N ASN A 7 4.12 -13.71 -5.73
CA ASN A 7 4.97 -13.90 -4.56
C ASN A 7 5.02 -12.60 -3.74
N PHE A 8 3.84 -12.11 -3.34
CA PHE A 8 3.72 -10.97 -2.45
C PHE A 8 4.43 -11.24 -1.12
N GLN A 9 4.61 -12.51 -0.71
CA GLN A 9 5.45 -12.88 0.43
C GLN A 9 6.92 -12.47 0.25
N LEU A 10 7.49 -12.72 -0.94
CA LEU A 10 8.84 -12.24 -1.28
C LEU A 10 8.87 -10.72 -1.34
N ALA A 11 7.86 -10.07 -1.93
CA ALA A 11 7.79 -8.61 -1.96
C ALA A 11 7.72 -8.02 -0.53
N PHE A 12 6.98 -8.67 0.38
CA PHE A 12 6.97 -8.31 1.80
C PHE A 12 8.35 -8.46 2.45
N ALA A 13 9.05 -9.56 2.17
CA ALA A 13 10.39 -9.76 2.71
C ALA A 13 11.35 -8.66 2.26
N VAL A 14 11.27 -8.24 0.99
CA VAL A 14 12.04 -7.11 0.45
C VAL A 14 11.66 -5.81 1.14
N CYS A 15 10.38 -5.47 1.25
CA CYS A 15 9.93 -4.26 1.97
C CYS A 15 10.38 -4.27 3.44
N LYS A 16 10.30 -5.41 4.13
CA LYS A 16 10.77 -5.56 5.52
C LYS A 16 12.28 -5.37 5.64
N LEU A 17 13.06 -5.95 4.73
CA LEU A 17 14.51 -5.77 4.70
C LEU A 17 14.87 -4.29 4.51
N LEU A 18 14.29 -3.66 3.49
CA LEU A 18 14.53 -2.26 3.18
C LEU A 18 14.07 -1.34 4.31
N SER A 19 12.96 -1.64 4.98
CA SER A 19 12.46 -0.80 6.09
C SER A 19 13.41 -0.75 7.29
N LYS A 20 14.25 -1.77 7.49
CA LYS A 20 15.24 -1.80 8.58
C LYS A 20 16.45 -0.93 8.27
N ASP A 21 16.81 -0.85 6.99
CA ASP A 21 17.98 -0.12 6.49
C ASP A 21 17.60 1.22 5.82
N TYR A 22 16.32 1.61 5.89
CA TYR A 22 15.82 2.81 5.19
C TYR A 22 16.28 4.08 5.91
N SER A 23 17.28 4.74 5.34
CA SER A 23 17.60 6.14 5.65
C SER A 23 16.97 7.05 4.60
N SER A 24 16.03 7.92 5.01
CA SER A 24 15.32 8.83 4.10
C SER A 24 16.21 9.93 3.48
N SER A 25 17.48 10.02 3.87
CA SER A 25 18.45 11.00 3.35
C SER A 25 19.11 10.61 2.04
N ASP A 26 19.03 9.32 1.65
CA ASP A 26 19.81 8.79 0.53
C ASP A 26 18.93 8.64 -0.73
N LEU A 27 19.28 9.32 -1.82
CA LEU A 27 18.53 9.24 -3.10
C LEU A 27 18.36 7.79 -3.62
N ASN A 28 19.35 6.94 -3.36
CA ASN A 28 19.31 5.51 -3.72
C ASN A 28 18.29 4.74 -2.86
N SER A 29 18.09 5.11 -1.60
CA SER A 29 17.14 4.43 -0.71
C SER A 29 15.69 4.75 -1.11
N THR A 30 15.39 5.98 -1.53
CA THR A 30 14.05 6.39 -1.99
C THR A 30 13.63 5.66 -3.27
N SER A 31 14.54 5.54 -4.26
CA SER A 31 14.26 4.83 -5.51
C SER A 31 14.03 3.33 -5.28
N LEU A 32 14.84 2.73 -4.40
CA LEU A 32 14.73 1.31 -4.05
C LEU A 32 13.45 1.03 -3.25
N TRP A 33 13.08 1.94 -2.34
CA TRP A 33 11.81 1.88 -1.60
C TRP A 33 10.61 1.96 -2.54
N PHE A 34 10.61 2.93 -3.46
CA PHE A 34 9.57 3.06 -4.47
C PHE A 34 9.41 1.79 -5.30
N TRP A 35 10.51 1.21 -5.77
CA TRP A 35 10.49 -0.06 -6.52
C TRP A 35 9.92 -1.21 -5.69
N ALA A 36 10.32 -1.34 -4.42
CA ALA A 36 9.83 -2.39 -3.55
C ALA A 36 8.32 -2.25 -3.27
N CYS A 37 7.84 -1.05 -2.93
CA CYS A 37 6.42 -0.77 -2.73
C CYS A 37 5.61 -1.01 -4.01
N SER A 38 6.11 -0.58 -5.18
CA SER A 38 5.48 -0.84 -6.47
C SER A 38 5.32 -2.33 -6.74
N THR A 39 6.37 -3.10 -6.48
CA THR A 39 6.40 -4.56 -6.68
C THR A 39 5.41 -5.24 -5.76
N LEU A 40 5.37 -4.84 -4.48
CA LEU A 40 4.41 -5.37 -3.50
C LEU A 40 2.96 -5.08 -3.91
N VAL A 41 2.67 -3.83 -4.29
CA VAL A 41 1.32 -3.42 -4.68
C VAL A 41 0.84 -4.16 -5.92
N ASN A 42 1.68 -4.27 -6.95
CA ASN A 42 1.32 -5.04 -8.16
C ASN A 42 1.11 -6.52 -7.83
N ALA A 43 1.99 -7.12 -7.03
CA ALA A 43 1.85 -8.53 -6.62
C ALA A 43 0.55 -8.80 -5.85
N ILE A 44 0.08 -7.86 -5.02
CA ILE A 44 -1.20 -7.97 -4.30
C ILE A 44 -2.38 -7.73 -5.24
N MET A 45 -2.30 -6.73 -6.13
CA MET A 45 -3.39 -6.41 -7.07
C MET A 45 -3.66 -7.53 -8.06
N ASP A 46 -2.61 -8.18 -8.54
CA ASP A 46 -2.68 -9.24 -9.55
C ASP A 46 -2.94 -10.63 -8.91
N ALA A 47 -2.90 -10.74 -7.58
CA ALA A 47 -3.08 -12.00 -6.88
C ALA A 47 -4.48 -12.61 -7.07
N ILE A 48 -4.49 -13.89 -7.47
CA ILE A 48 -5.68 -14.73 -7.60
C ILE A 48 -5.45 -16.02 -6.79
N PRO A 49 -6.31 -16.37 -5.83
CA PRO A 49 -7.49 -15.61 -5.38
C PRO A 49 -7.13 -14.29 -4.69
N ILE A 50 -8.13 -13.42 -4.52
CA ILE A 50 -7.95 -12.12 -3.85
C ILE A 50 -7.37 -12.36 -2.44
N PRO A 51 -6.25 -11.70 -2.07
CA PRO A 51 -5.65 -11.90 -0.76
C PRO A 51 -6.59 -11.48 0.38
N PRO A 52 -6.55 -12.17 1.53
CA PRO A 52 -7.33 -11.82 2.71
C PRO A 52 -6.99 -10.42 3.23
N GLU A 53 -7.93 -9.78 3.94
CA GLU A 53 -7.82 -8.39 4.42
C GLU A 53 -6.49 -8.09 5.14
N TYR A 54 -6.00 -9.01 5.97
CA TYR A 54 -4.76 -8.80 6.73
C TYR A 54 -3.54 -8.55 5.83
N VAL A 55 -3.51 -9.11 4.62
CA VAL A 55 -2.42 -8.87 3.64
C VAL A 55 -2.45 -7.42 3.16
N TRP A 56 -3.64 -6.87 2.93
CA TRP A 56 -3.80 -5.47 2.55
C TRP A 56 -3.40 -4.54 3.69
N LEU A 57 -3.76 -4.88 4.93
CA LEU A 57 -3.37 -4.11 6.11
C LEU A 57 -1.86 -4.14 6.35
N GLU A 58 -1.22 -5.30 6.17
CA GLU A 58 0.23 -5.42 6.30
C GLU A 58 0.95 -4.61 5.21
N ALA A 59 0.45 -4.62 3.97
CA ALA A 59 1.00 -3.80 2.89
C ALA A 59 0.80 -2.30 3.12
N ALA A 60 -0.37 -1.90 3.62
CA ALA A 60 -0.70 -0.53 3.96
C ALA A 60 0.32 0.09 4.92
N ALA A 61 0.88 -0.70 5.85
CA ALA A 61 1.90 -0.22 6.79
C ALA A 61 3.18 0.30 6.11
N PHE A 62 3.58 -0.28 4.98
CA PHE A 62 4.74 0.19 4.20
C PHE A 62 4.41 1.42 3.34
N LEU A 63 3.13 1.60 2.99
CA LEU A 63 2.64 2.66 2.11
C LEU A 63 2.28 3.97 2.84
N GLN A 64 2.53 4.04 4.15
CA GLN A 64 2.28 5.21 5.00
C GLN A 64 3.42 6.25 4.93
N ASN A 65 4.43 6.06 4.08
CA ASN A 65 5.55 6.98 3.96
C ASN A 65 5.22 8.13 2.99
N ASP A 66 5.61 9.35 3.36
CA ASP A 66 5.14 10.62 2.76
C ASP A 66 5.91 11.05 1.49
N MET A 67 6.88 10.29 1.00
CA MET A 67 7.67 10.73 -0.17
C MET A 67 7.64 9.74 -1.34
N GLY A 68 6.90 10.11 -2.38
CA GLY A 68 7.06 9.61 -3.75
C GLY A 68 6.25 8.36 -4.10
N ILE A 69 5.42 7.87 -3.18
CA ILE A 69 4.58 6.67 -3.38
C ILE A 69 3.08 6.97 -3.37
N GLU A 70 2.67 8.24 -3.32
CA GLU A 70 1.29 8.69 -3.12
C GLU A 70 0.34 8.13 -4.19
N ALA A 71 0.74 8.21 -5.46
CA ALA A 71 -0.06 7.72 -6.57
C ALA A 71 -0.29 6.19 -6.50
N ILE A 72 0.73 5.45 -6.10
CA ILE A 72 0.65 3.98 -5.95
C ILE A 72 -0.23 3.64 -4.75
N SER A 73 -0.01 4.32 -3.63
CA SER A 73 -0.80 4.16 -2.41
C SER A 73 -2.28 4.48 -2.66
N GLN A 74 -2.60 5.52 -3.43
CA GLN A 74 -3.98 5.85 -3.80
C GLN A 74 -4.64 4.71 -4.59
N LYS A 75 -3.96 4.20 -5.62
CA LYS A 75 -4.46 3.08 -6.42
C LYS A 75 -4.66 1.83 -5.55
N PHE A 76 -3.72 1.58 -4.63
CA PHE A 76 -3.79 0.49 -3.66
C PHE A 76 -5.03 0.59 -2.77
N TYR A 77 -5.26 1.72 -2.08
CA TYR A 77 -6.40 1.87 -1.18
C TYR A 77 -7.73 1.82 -1.91
N LYS A 78 -7.84 2.43 -3.10
CA LYS A 78 -9.05 2.34 -3.94
C LYS A 78 -9.38 0.88 -4.27
N ARG A 79 -8.37 0.07 -4.62
CA ARG A 79 -8.57 -1.36 -4.87
C ARG A 79 -8.91 -2.13 -3.60
N ALA A 80 -8.18 -1.88 -2.51
CA ALA A 80 -8.39 -2.53 -1.22
C ALA A 80 -9.83 -2.32 -0.70
N LEU A 81 -10.32 -1.08 -0.74
CA LEU A 81 -11.67 -0.71 -0.29
C LEU A 81 -12.77 -1.16 -1.25
N SER A 82 -12.47 -1.36 -2.54
CA SER A 82 -13.38 -2.03 -3.47
C SER A 82 -13.59 -3.51 -3.11
N VAL A 83 -12.60 -4.17 -2.51
CA VAL A 83 -12.67 -5.57 -2.09
C VAL A 83 -13.19 -5.70 -0.66
N TYR A 84 -12.74 -4.82 0.23
CA TYR A 84 -13.03 -4.79 1.66
C TYR A 84 -13.66 -3.46 2.09
N PRO A 85 -14.88 -3.12 1.61
CA PRO A 85 -15.49 -1.80 1.81
C PRO A 85 -15.78 -1.47 3.28
N PHE A 86 -15.96 -2.47 4.14
CA PHE A 86 -16.27 -2.30 5.55
C PHE A 86 -15.04 -2.32 6.47
N SER A 87 -13.82 -2.38 5.91
CA SER A 87 -12.60 -2.38 6.71
C SER A 87 -12.32 -0.99 7.27
N ILE A 88 -12.68 -0.79 8.53
CA ILE A 88 -12.41 0.45 9.27
C ILE A 88 -10.89 0.74 9.30
N MET A 89 -10.05 -0.29 9.38
CA MET A 89 -8.61 -0.13 9.43
C MET A 89 -8.04 0.37 8.09
N LEU A 90 -8.51 -0.18 6.96
CA LEU A 90 -8.10 0.32 5.63
C LEU A 90 -8.55 1.77 5.40
N TRP A 91 -9.78 2.12 5.79
CA TRP A 91 -10.26 3.51 5.73
C TRP A 91 -9.41 4.46 6.57
N LYS A 92 -9.05 4.08 7.80
CA LYS A 92 -8.17 4.89 8.66
C LYS A 92 -6.79 5.08 8.04
N CYS A 93 -6.20 4.03 7.48
CA CYS A 93 -4.92 4.10 6.81
C CYS A 93 -4.97 5.00 5.57
N TYR A 94 -6.04 4.91 4.76
CA TYR A 94 -6.25 5.75 3.58
C TYR A 94 -6.45 7.21 3.96
N TYR A 95 -7.31 7.50 4.93
CA TYR A 95 -7.54 8.85 5.45
C TYR A 95 -6.25 9.50 5.94
N LYS A 96 -5.43 8.77 6.73
CA LYS A 96 -4.17 9.29 7.27
C LYS A 96 -3.18 9.70 6.17
N LEU A 97 -3.08 8.92 5.09
CA LEU A 97 -2.22 9.26 3.96
C LEU A 97 -2.64 10.57 3.27
N PHE A 98 -3.94 10.80 3.11
CA PHE A 98 -4.43 12.01 2.45
C PHE A 98 -4.60 13.19 3.39
N LEU A 99 -4.54 12.96 4.70
CA LEU A 99 -4.41 14.02 5.70
C LEU A 99 -3.07 14.73 5.56
N SER A 100 -1.97 14.00 5.29
CA SER A 100 -0.65 14.63 5.06
C SER A 100 -0.59 15.41 3.74
N ILE A 101 -1.43 15.04 2.75
CA ILE A 101 -1.47 15.67 1.41
C ILE A 101 -2.53 16.78 1.32
N GLY A 102 -3.51 16.85 2.24
CA GLY A 102 -4.54 17.89 2.31
C GLY A 102 -5.86 17.59 1.59
N ASP A 103 -6.14 16.33 1.23
CA ASP A 103 -7.33 15.90 0.48
C ASP A 103 -8.14 14.81 1.22
N ALA A 104 -8.15 14.87 2.56
CA ALA A 104 -8.74 13.82 3.40
C ALA A 104 -10.27 13.90 3.53
N ASN A 105 -10.88 15.06 3.25
CA ASN A 105 -12.32 15.27 3.46
C ASN A 105 -13.18 14.41 2.53
N ASN A 106 -12.78 14.28 1.26
CA ASN A 106 -13.49 13.44 0.29
C ASN A 106 -13.52 11.97 0.72
N ILE A 107 -12.42 11.48 1.28
CA ILE A 107 -12.29 10.10 1.78
C ILE A 107 -13.20 9.85 2.98
N LEU A 108 -13.35 10.83 3.86
CA LEU A 108 -14.23 10.71 5.02
C LEU A 108 -15.70 10.61 4.59
N GLU A 109 -16.12 11.36 3.58
CA GLU A 109 -17.47 11.25 3.04
C GLU A 109 -17.69 9.91 2.33
N GLU A 110 -16.75 9.47 1.48
CA GLU A 110 -16.81 8.13 0.85
C GLU A 110 -16.92 7.00 1.89
N ALA A 111 -16.24 7.13 3.04
CA ALA A 111 -16.29 6.14 4.11
C ALA A 111 -17.66 6.09 4.82
N LYS A 112 -18.39 7.22 4.89
CA LYS A 112 -19.72 7.28 5.54
C LYS A 112 -20.83 6.68 4.66
N GLU A 113 -20.63 6.65 3.35
CA GLU A 113 -21.59 6.10 2.39
C GLU A 113 -21.58 4.57 2.28
N ARG A 114 -20.62 3.91 2.95
CA ARG A 114 -20.44 2.45 2.93
C ARG A 114 -20.96 1.82 4.21
#